data_AF-A0A0F9W790-F1
#
_entry.id   AF-A0A0F9W790-F1
#
_cell.length_a   1.000
_cell.length_b   1.000
_cell.length_c   1.000
_cell.angle_alpha   90.00
_cell.angle_beta   90.00
_cell.angle_gamma   90.00
#
_symmetry.space_group_name_H-M   'P 1'
#
loop_
_entity.id
_entity.type
_entity.pdbx_description
1 polymer ?
#
loop_
_entity_poly.entity_id
_entity_poly.type
_entity_poly.pdbx_seq_one_letter_code
_entity_poly.pdbx_strand_id
1 'polypeptide(L)'
;MGIGGISIWQLLIIALIIVLLFGTKKLRTLGSDLGGALKGFKQAVKDKDDEDDNKDEEDPGQIGTDTMRSETHNDADTEKAKDK
;
A
#
# COMPACT_ATOMS: atom_id res chain seq x y z
N MET A 1 -27.78 -24.43 8.57
CA MET A 1 -26.73 -24.68 7.56
C MET A 1 -25.83 -23.46 7.50
N GLY A 2 -25.09 -23.21 8.59
CA GLY A 2 -24.35 -21.96 8.78
C GLY A 2 -23.09 -21.91 7.93
N ILE A 3 -22.55 -20.71 7.77
CA ILE A 3 -21.25 -20.38 7.14
C ILE A 3 -20.02 -21.14 7.70
N GLY A 4 -20.20 -22.03 8.69
CA GLY A 4 -19.14 -22.82 9.34
C GLY A 4 -18.61 -24.01 8.54
N GLY A 5 -18.93 -24.14 7.25
CA GLY A 5 -18.38 -25.16 6.35
C GLY A 5 -17.13 -24.71 5.58
N ILE A 6 -16.81 -23.41 5.61
CA ILE A 6 -15.62 -22.87 4.94
C ILE A 6 -14.47 -22.96 5.93
N SER A 7 -13.68 -24.03 5.86
CA SER A 7 -12.46 -24.11 6.67
C SER A 7 -11.41 -23.14 6.12
N ILE A 8 -10.59 -22.60 7.03
CA ILE A 8 -9.46 -21.72 6.70
C ILE A 8 -8.55 -22.37 5.65
N TRP A 9 -8.40 -23.69 5.69
CA TRP A 9 -7.59 -24.46 4.75
C TRP A 9 -8.07 -24.34 3.30
N GLN A 10 -9.38 -24.34 3.05
CA GLN A 10 -9.92 -24.17 1.70
C GLN A 10 -9.68 -22.75 1.19
N LEU A 11 -9.82 -21.74 2.06
CA LEU A 11 -9.54 -20.35 1.70
C LEU A 11 -8.08 -20.16 1.28
N LEU A 12 -7.12 -20.79 1.96
CA LEU A 12 -5.70 -20.74 1.58
C LEU A 12 -5.44 -21.38 0.21
N ILE A 13 -6.04 -22.54 -0.07
CA ILE A 13 -5.94 -23.17 -1.41
C ILE A 13 -6.49 -22.23 -2.49
N ILE A 14 -7.66 -21.62 -2.26
CA ILE A 14 -8.27 -20.71 -3.24
C ILE A 14 -7.42 -19.45 -3.42
N ALA A 15 -6.91 -18.88 -2.33
CA ALA A 15 -6.03 -17.70 -2.37
C ALA A 15 -4.75 -17.98 -3.17
N LEU A 16 -4.16 -19.17 -3.02
CA LEU A 16 -2.99 -19.59 -3.81
C LEU A 16 -3.29 -19.58 -5.31
N ILE A 17 -4.44 -20.12 -5.72
CA ILE A 17 -4.84 -20.16 -7.13
C ILE A 17 -5.04 -18.73 -7.67
N ILE A 18 -5.70 -17.85 -6.92
CA ILE A 18 -5.89 -16.44 -7.31
C ILE A 18 -4.54 -15.74 -7.48
N VAL A 19 -3.60 -15.95 -6.54
CA VAL A 19 -2.25 -15.38 -6.62
C VAL A 19 -1.51 -15.84 -7.87
N LEU A 20 -1.66 -17.12 -8.26
CA LEU A 20 -1.04 -17.66 -9.47
C LEU A 20 -1.69 -17.13 -10.75
N LEU A 21 -3.00 -16.96 -10.78
CA LEU A 21 -3.73 -16.44 -11.96
C LEU A 21 -3.45 -14.96 -12.22
N PHE A 22 -3.52 -14.14 -11.18
CA PHE A 22 -3.36 -12.69 -11.29
C PHE A 22 -1.90 -12.24 -11.13
N GLY A 23 -1.04 -13.08 -10.55
CA GLY A 23 0.34 -12.78 -10.21
C GLY A 23 0.48 -11.88 -8.98
N THR A 24 1.60 -12.03 -8.26
CA THR A 24 1.88 -11.25 -7.03
C THR A 24 2.02 -9.75 -7.28
N LYS A 25 2.44 -9.32 -8.48
CA LYS A 25 2.59 -7.90 -8.82
C LYS A 25 1.26 -7.15 -8.79
N LYS A 26 0.21 -7.69 -9.42
CA LYS A 26 -1.12 -7.03 -9.45
C LYS A 26 -1.84 -7.12 -8.11
N LEU A 27 -1.68 -8.24 -7.39
CA LEU A 27 -2.20 -8.37 -6.03
C LEU A 27 -1.51 -7.41 -5.06
N ARG A 28 -0.20 -7.15 -5.22
CA ARG A 28 0.52 -6.19 -4.37
C ARG A 28 0.06 -4.77 -4.61
N THR A 29 -0.12 -4.35 -5.86
CA THR A 29 -0.58 -2.98 -6.16
C THR A 29 -2.01 -2.76 -5.63
N LEU A 30 -2.94 -3.67 -5.97
CA LEU A 30 -4.33 -3.57 -5.49
C LEU A 30 -4.44 -3.75 -3.97
N GLY A 31 -3.64 -4.67 -3.40
CA GLY A 31 -3.59 -4.92 -1.97
C GLY A 31 -2.98 -3.76 -1.18
N SER A 32 -2.05 -3.00 -1.75
CA SER A 32 -1.51 -1.79 -1.12
C SER A 32 -2.56 -0.68 -1.04
N ASP A 33 -3.31 -0.47 -2.12
CA ASP A 33 -4.35 0.55 -2.17
C ASP A 33 -5.52 0.22 -1.22
N LEU A 34 -5.99 -1.04 -1.27
CA LEU A 34 -7.04 -1.53 -0.38
C LEU A 34 -6.56 -1.64 1.06
N GLY A 35 -5.33 -2.09 1.27
CA GLY A 35 -4.72 -2.26 2.59
C GLY A 35 -4.51 -0.92 3.30
N GLY A 36 -4.11 0.13 2.56
CA GLY A 36 -4.00 1.49 3.10
C GLY A 36 -5.35 2.04 3.58
N ALA A 37 -6.40 1.87 2.76
CA ALA A 37 -7.76 2.29 3.13
C ALA A 37 -8.30 1.52 4.36
N LEU A 38 -8.06 0.21 4.43
CA LEU A 38 -8.47 -0.63 5.56
C LEU A 38 -7.64 -0.34 6.82
N LYS A 39 -6.35 0.03 6.70
CA LYS A 39 -5.48 0.42 7.84
C LYS A 39 -6.04 1.67 8.52
N GLY A 40 -6.40 2.70 7.75
CA GLY A 40 -7.01 3.93 8.28
C GLY A 40 -8.37 3.67 8.94
N PHE A 41 -9.19 2.79 8.33
CA PHE A 41 -10.48 2.38 8.93
C PHE A 41 -10.27 1.63 10.25
N LYS A 42 -9.34 0.67 10.31
CA LYS A 42 -9.06 -0.09 11.53
C LYS A 42 -8.53 0.82 12.64
N GLN A 43 -7.66 1.78 12.30
CA GLN A 43 -7.15 2.77 13.24
C GLN A 43 -8.28 3.64 13.80
N ALA A 44 -9.15 4.18 12.95
CA ALA A 44 -10.27 5.04 13.38
C ALA A 44 -11.34 4.29 14.19
N VAL A 45 -11.51 2.99 13.96
CA VAL A 45 -12.39 2.15 14.80
C VAL A 45 -11.73 1.86 16.15
N LYS A 46 -10.42 1.55 16.15
CA LYS A 46 -9.66 1.32 17.38
C LYS A 46 -9.61 2.58 18.26
N ASP A 47 -9.39 3.75 17.68
CA ASP A 47 -9.37 5.05 18.37
C ASP A 47 -10.71 5.40 19.03
N LYS A 48 -11.83 4.92 18.46
CA LYS A 48 -13.17 5.06 19.06
C LYS A 48 -13.45 4.07 20.18
N ASP A 49 -12.86 2.88 20.12
CA ASP A 49 -12.98 1.87 21.17
C ASP A 49 -12.02 2.19 22.35
N ASP A 50 -10.87 2.84 22.08
CA ASP A 50 -9.85 3.22 23.06
C ASP A 50 -10.11 4.62 23.71
N GLU A 51 -11.14 5.37 23.28
CA GLU A 51 -11.57 6.62 23.93
C GLU A 51 -12.11 6.43 25.38
N ASP A 52 -12.31 5.17 25.82
CA ASP A 52 -12.64 4.81 27.21
C ASP A 52 -11.41 4.51 28.11
N ASP A 53 -10.18 4.38 27.57
CA ASP A 53 -8.97 4.13 28.39
C ASP A 53 -7.71 4.83 27.82
N ASN A 54 -7.36 5.96 28.43
CA ASN A 54 -6.15 6.80 28.29
C ASN A 54 -4.96 6.30 27.41
N LYS A 55 -4.73 7.06 26.33
CA LYS A 55 -3.47 7.68 25.82
C LYS A 55 -2.26 6.85 25.33
N ASP A 56 -1.75 7.38 24.22
CA ASP A 56 -0.38 7.35 23.68
C ASP A 56 0.10 6.05 23.01
N GLU A 57 0.15 6.03 21.67
CA GLU A 57 1.16 5.29 20.90
C GLU A 57 1.20 5.73 19.41
N GLU A 58 2.16 6.61 19.16
CA GLU A 58 3.06 6.81 18.00
C GLU A 58 2.71 6.27 16.60
N ASP A 59 2.88 7.16 15.63
CA ASP A 59 2.95 6.98 14.18
C ASP A 59 3.78 5.76 13.74
N PRO A 60 3.19 4.77 13.05
CA PRO A 60 3.95 3.79 12.30
C PRO A 60 3.85 4.09 10.80
N GLY A 61 4.76 4.96 10.37
CA GLY A 61 5.69 4.61 9.32
C GLY A 61 5.33 5.08 7.92
N GLN A 62 6.12 6.06 7.47
CA GLN A 62 6.58 6.16 6.07
C GLN A 62 6.92 4.76 5.52
N ILE A 63 6.19 4.32 4.49
CA ILE A 63 6.62 3.23 3.62
C ILE A 63 7.04 3.88 2.31
N GLY A 64 8.36 3.96 2.13
CA GLY A 64 9.02 4.67 1.04
C GLY A 64 8.70 4.12 -0.35
N THR A 65 8.51 5.05 -1.27
CA THR A 65 8.81 4.87 -2.69
C THR A 65 10.05 5.71 -3.01
N ASP A 66 11.19 5.31 -2.47
CA ASP A 66 12.49 5.68 -3.03
C ASP A 66 13.03 4.47 -3.79
N THR A 67 12.76 4.44 -5.10
CA THR A 67 13.58 3.81 -6.16
C THR A 67 12.82 3.97 -7.48
N MET A 68 13.08 5.04 -8.22
CA MET A 68 13.68 4.93 -9.56
C MET A 68 14.02 6.34 -10.06
N ARG A 69 15.26 6.71 -9.75
CA ARG A 69 16.04 7.71 -10.45
C ARG A 69 16.03 7.39 -11.95
N SER A 70 15.36 8.23 -12.73
CA SER A 70 15.64 8.43 -14.16
C SER A 70 15.73 9.92 -14.40
N GLU A 71 16.88 10.48 -14.04
CA GLU A 71 17.40 11.70 -14.61
C GLU A 71 17.82 11.36 -16.06
N THR A 72 17.04 11.80 -17.05
CA THR A 72 17.56 12.08 -18.39
C THR A 72 16.81 13.28 -18.92
N HIS A 73 17.16 14.45 -18.40
CA HIS A 73 17.07 15.70 -19.12
C HIS A 73 18.45 16.33 -19.00
N ASN A 74 19.35 15.92 -19.91
CA ASN A 74 20.60 16.64 -20.13
C ASN A 74 20.33 17.76 -21.13
N ASP A 75 20.62 18.95 -20.65
CA ASP A 75 20.93 20.21 -21.28
C ASP A 75 21.23 20.19 -22.78
N ALA A 76 20.46 21.01 -23.52
CA ALA A 76 20.94 21.69 -24.71
C ALA A 76 20.05 22.91 -25.01
N ASP A 77 20.04 23.90 -24.12
CA ASP A 77 19.67 25.27 -24.50
C ASP A 77 20.37 26.30 -23.59
N THR A 78 21.63 26.56 -23.90
CA THR A 78 22.26 27.84 -23.55
C THR A 78 22.76 28.45 -24.84
N GLU A 79 21.83 29.13 -25.50
CA GLU A 79 22.04 30.01 -26.62
C GLU A 79 23.10 31.06 -26.26
N LYS A 80 24.27 30.97 -26.91
CA LYS A 80 25.27 32.05 -26.96
C LYS A 80 24.67 33.23 -27.74
N ALA A 81 24.22 34.27 -27.03
CA ALA A 81 24.16 35.64 -27.51
C ALA A 81 25.03 36.48 -26.55
N LYS A 82 26.25 36.90 -26.90
CA LYS A 82 26.66 37.95 -27.87
C LYS A 82 26.28 39.36 -27.41
N ASP A 83 27.32 40.19 -27.23
CA ASP A 83 27.33 41.66 -27.20
C ASP A 83 26.54 42.35 -26.08
N LYS A 84 27.23 42.92 -25.07
CA LYS A 84 27.78 44.30 -25.09
C LYS A 84 28.23 44.74 -23.70
#